data_AF-A0A0B7GLG1-F1
#
_entry.id   AF-A0A0B7GLG1-F1
#
_cell.length_a   1.000
_cell.length_b   1.000
_cell.length_c   1.000
_cell.angle_alpha   90.00
_cell.angle_beta   90.00
_cell.angle_gamma   90.00
#
_symmetry.space_group_name_H-M   'P 1'
#
loop_
_entity.id
_entity.type
_entity.pdbx_description
1 polymer ?
#
loop_
_entity_poly.entity_id
_entity_poly.type
_entity_poly.pdbx_seq_one_letter_code
_entity_poly.pdbx_strand_id
1 'polypeptide(L)'
;MNKEKKLDELRKKEEALSLQKEKLLRGKRLLENQIDDFECCSSEAQTQLWDSFESYPSSRIFFEQLYSEAFHESNIVSESFLDDLDEINLQKRKLEDDLNDIYHERIRINQTEDKVDGN
;
A
#
# COMPACT_ATOMS: atom_id res chain seq x y z
N MET A 1 -29.94 -4.11 24.56
CA MET A 1 -28.90 -5.06 24.12
C MET A 1 -27.91 -5.20 25.26
N ASN A 2 -27.55 -6.43 25.68
CA ASN A 2 -26.64 -6.64 26.82
C ASN A 2 -25.25 -6.03 26.51
N LYS A 3 -24.63 -5.34 27.47
CA LYS A 3 -23.29 -4.75 27.35
C LYS A 3 -22.27 -5.77 26.87
N GLU A 4 -22.24 -6.94 27.50
CA GLU A 4 -21.31 -8.01 27.15
C GLU A 4 -21.47 -8.42 25.68
N LYS A 5 -22.73 -8.52 25.22
CA LYS A 5 -23.03 -8.80 23.82
C LYS A 5 -22.49 -7.72 22.88
N LYS A 6 -22.64 -6.44 23.24
CA LYS A 6 -22.12 -5.32 22.45
C LYS A 6 -20.59 -5.28 22.43
N LEU A 7 -19.94 -5.56 23.56
CA LEU A 7 -18.48 -5.66 23.67
C LEU A 7 -17.93 -6.83 22.84
N ASP A 8 -18.62 -7.96 22.85
CA ASP A 8 -18.28 -9.13 22.02
C ASP A 8 -18.40 -8.83 20.53
N GLU A 9 -19.45 -8.12 20.12
CA GLU A 9 -19.61 -7.66 18.73
C GLU A 9 -18.47 -6.73 18.31
N LEU A 10 -18.07 -5.78 19.17
CA LEU A 10 -16.92 -4.90 18.92
C LEU A 10 -15.60 -5.66 18.82
N ARG A 11 -15.37 -6.65 19.69
CA ARG A 11 -14.17 -7.51 19.64
C ARG A 11 -14.07 -8.27 18.33
N LYS A 12 -15.17 -8.88 17.87
CA LYS A 12 -15.21 -9.58 16.57
C LYS A 12 -14.92 -8.64 15.39
N LYS A 13 -15.44 -7.41 15.44
CA LYS A 13 -15.15 -6.38 14.41
C LYS A 13 -13.68 -5.97 14.42
N GLU A 14 -13.11 -5.73 15.61
CA GLU A 14 -11.70 -5.37 15.77
C GLU A 14 -10.77 -6.46 15.22
N GLU A 15 -11.05 -7.73 15.52
CA GLU A 15 -10.31 -8.88 14.99
C GLU A 15 -10.39 -8.95 13.46
N ALA A 16 -11.58 -8.76 12.89
CA ALA A 16 -11.77 -8.77 11.44
C ALA A 16 -11.01 -7.63 10.74
N LEU A 17 -11.07 -6.41 11.27
CA LEU A 17 -10.34 -5.26 10.75
C LEU A 17 -8.82 -5.42 10.90
N SER A 18 -8.37 -5.99 12.02
CA SER A 18 -6.95 -6.28 12.25
C SER A 18 -6.41 -7.28 11.23
N LEU A 19 -7.16 -8.34 10.94
CA LEU A 19 -6.81 -9.31 9.90
C LEU A 19 -6.78 -8.65 8.51
N GLN A 20 -7.74 -7.78 8.22
CA GLN A 20 -7.78 -7.03 6.96
C GLN A 20 -6.55 -6.12 6.82
N LYS A 21 -6.17 -5.41 7.89
CA LYS A 21 -4.97 -4.58 7.94
C LYS A 21 -3.70 -5.40 7.69
N GLU A 22 -3.60 -6.59 8.29
CA GLU A 22 -2.45 -7.47 8.05
C GLU A 22 -2.34 -7.92 6.60
N LYS A 23 -3.47 -8.33 5.99
CA LYS A 23 -3.52 -8.69 4.56
C LYS A 23 -3.10 -7.53 3.68
N LEU A 24 -3.58 -6.32 3.97
CA LEU A 24 -3.21 -5.10 3.25
C LEU A 24 -1.71 -4.83 3.36
N LEU A 25 -1.11 -4.97 4.54
CA LEU A 25 0.34 -4.77 4.76
C LEU A 25 1.18 -5.85 4.06
N ARG A 26 0.68 -7.09 3.93
CA ARG A 26 1.34 -8.12 3.11
C ARG A 26 1.27 -7.76 1.62
N GLY A 27 0.12 -7.29 1.14
CA GLY A 27 -0.05 -6.80 -0.23
C GLY A 27 0.89 -5.63 -0.53
N LYS A 28 1.01 -4.67 0.38
CA LYS A 28 1.95 -3.54 0.27
C LYS A 28 3.39 -4.01 0.08
N ARG A 29 3.86 -4.93 0.93
CA ARG A 29 5.23 -5.48 0.82
C ARG A 29 5.47 -6.22 -0.49
N LEU A 30 4.46 -6.92 -1.00
CA LEU A 30 4.56 -7.57 -2.30
C LEU A 30 4.73 -6.54 -3.42
N LEU A 31 3.96 -5.45 -3.37
CA LEU A 31 4.05 -4.35 -4.33
C LEU A 31 5.41 -3.64 -4.26
N GLU A 32 5.90 -3.36 -3.05
CA GLU A 32 7.24 -2.78 -2.83
C GLU A 32 8.33 -3.67 -3.46
N ASN A 33 8.27 -5.00 -3.26
CA ASN A 33 9.21 -5.92 -3.92
C ASN A 33 9.10 -5.89 -5.45
N GLN A 34 7.89 -5.77 -6.00
CA GLN A 34 7.69 -5.67 -7.46
C GLN A 34 8.29 -4.38 -8.04
N ILE A 35 8.20 -3.28 -7.29
CA ILE A 35 8.83 -2.01 -7.65
C ILE A 35 10.35 -2.17 -7.66
N ASP A 36 10.92 -2.75 -6.59
CA ASP A 36 12.36 -2.98 -6.50
C ASP A 36 12.87 -3.87 -7.66
N ASP A 37 12.15 -4.95 -7.98
CA ASP A 37 12.47 -5.83 -9.11
C ASP A 37 12.40 -5.07 -10.44
N PHE A 38 11.35 -4.27 -10.63
CA PHE A 38 11.15 -3.47 -11.84
C PHE A 38 12.25 -2.41 -12.02
N GLU A 39 12.60 -1.68 -10.97
CA GLU A 39 13.66 -0.67 -10.99
C GLU A 39 15.02 -1.30 -11.31
N CYS A 40 15.30 -2.46 -10.72
CA CYS A 40 16.51 -3.23 -10.99
C CYS A 40 16.61 -3.63 -12.48
N CYS A 41 15.56 -4.25 -13.02
CA CYS A 41 15.52 -4.64 -14.43
C CYS A 41 15.60 -3.43 -15.37
N SER A 42 14.94 -2.33 -15.02
CA SER A 42 14.95 -1.11 -15.83
C SER A 42 16.34 -0.48 -15.87
N SER A 43 17.03 -0.43 -14.73
CA SER A 43 18.40 0.07 -14.66
C SER A 43 19.35 -0.81 -15.47
N GLU A 44 19.23 -2.14 -15.37
CA GLU A 44 20.07 -3.07 -16.13
C GLU A 44 19.86 -2.91 -17.65
N ALA A 45 18.60 -2.81 -18.09
CA ALA A 45 18.27 -2.59 -19.49
C ALA A 45 18.83 -1.26 -20.02
N GLN A 46 18.78 -0.19 -19.21
CA GLN A 46 19.36 1.10 -19.57
C GLN A 46 20.88 1.02 -19.73
N THR A 47 21.59 0.30 -18.86
CA THR A 47 23.03 0.07 -19.00
C THR A 47 23.35 -0.70 -20.28
N GLN A 48 22.62 -1.78 -20.58
CA GLN A 48 22.83 -2.57 -21.80
C GLN A 48 22.57 -1.76 -23.08
N LEU A 49 21.55 -0.90 -23.07
CA LEU A 49 21.32 0.06 -24.15
C LEU A 49 22.51 1.02 -24.30
N TRP A 50 22.99 1.59 -23.20
CA TRP A 50 24.16 2.47 -23.18
C TRP A 50 25.42 1.81 -23.78
N ASP A 51 25.76 0.61 -23.33
CA ASP A 51 26.93 -0.14 -23.83
C ASP A 51 26.83 -0.46 -25.33
N SER A 52 25.60 -0.65 -25.83
CA SER A 52 25.34 -0.87 -27.25
C SER A 52 25.61 0.39 -28.09
N PHE A 53 25.37 1.59 -27.55
CA PHE A 53 25.74 2.84 -28.23
C PHE A 53 27.25 2.96 -28.42
N GLU A 54 28.02 2.66 -27.39
CA GLU A 54 29.49 2.72 -27.46
C GLU A 54 30.03 1.76 -28.53
N SER A 55 29.38 0.60 -28.67
CA SER A 55 29.75 -0.42 -29.64
C SER A 55 29.34 -0.10 -31.09
N TYR A 56 28.27 0.68 -31.29
CA TYR A 56 27.73 0.99 -32.63
C TYR A 56 27.43 2.48 -32.85
N PRO A 57 28.46 3.33 -33.02
CA PRO A 57 28.28 4.79 -33.12
C PRO A 57 27.42 5.24 -34.32
N SER A 58 27.46 4.49 -35.43
CA SER A 58 26.66 4.79 -36.63
C SER A 58 25.16 4.61 -36.43
N SER A 59 24.75 3.85 -35.41
CA SER A 59 23.35 3.54 -35.11
C SER A 59 22.80 4.39 -33.96
N ARG A 60 23.54 5.40 -33.52
CA ARG A 60 23.22 6.23 -32.35
C ARG A 60 21.79 6.81 -32.39
N ILE A 61 21.35 7.36 -33.52
CA ILE A 61 20.02 7.97 -33.63
C ILE A 61 18.90 6.94 -33.36
N PHE A 62 19.07 5.71 -33.84
CA PHE A 62 18.10 4.63 -33.64
C PHE A 62 18.03 4.21 -32.17
N PHE A 63 19.18 4.03 -31.53
CA PHE A 63 19.23 3.69 -30.11
C PHE A 63 18.73 4.83 -29.21
N GLU A 64 18.96 6.11 -29.56
CA GLU A 64 18.43 7.27 -28.82
C GLU A 64 16.89 7.29 -28.83
N GLN A 65 16.28 6.95 -29.98
CA GLN A 65 14.82 6.80 -30.09
C GLN A 65 14.30 5.65 -29.24
N LEU A 66 14.91 4.47 -29.36
CA LEU A 66 14.54 3.30 -28.54
C LEU A 66 14.66 3.57 -27.05
N TYR A 67 15.74 4.23 -26.62
CA TYR A 67 15.94 4.60 -25.22
C TYR A 67 14.85 5.56 -24.74
N SER A 68 14.51 6.58 -25.55
CA SER A 68 13.46 7.53 -25.20
C SER A 68 12.08 6.87 -25.06
N GLU A 69 11.76 5.94 -25.96
CA GLU A 69 10.49 5.18 -25.92
C GLU A 69 10.45 4.26 -24.70
N ALA A 70 11.50 3.46 -24.49
CA ALA A 70 11.59 2.57 -23.33
C ALA A 70 11.55 3.32 -22.01
N PHE A 71 12.21 4.48 -21.91
CA PHE A 71 12.16 5.33 -20.73
C PHE A 71 10.75 5.89 -20.49
N HIS A 72 10.04 6.30 -21.55
CA HIS A 72 8.67 6.78 -21.42
C HIS A 72 7.72 5.69 -20.92
N GLU A 73 7.78 4.50 -21.51
CA GLU A 73 6.98 3.35 -21.07
C GLU A 73 7.32 2.95 -19.63
N SER A 74 8.61 2.95 -19.27
CA SER A 74 9.06 2.68 -17.91
C SER A 74 8.47 3.67 -16.91
N ASN A 75 8.40 4.96 -17.23
CA ASN A 75 7.80 5.96 -16.35
C ASN A 75 6.30 5.73 -16.15
N ILE A 76 5.56 5.36 -17.20
CA ILE A 76 4.13 5.04 -17.09
C ILE A 76 3.92 3.87 -16.12
N VAL A 77 4.76 2.84 -16.22
CA VAL A 77 4.70 1.69 -15.32
C VAL A 77 5.07 2.10 -13.88
N SER A 78 6.15 2.85 -13.68
CA SER A 78 6.53 3.38 -12.37
C SER A 78 5.43 4.23 -11.73
N GLU A 79 4.79 5.12 -12.50
CA GLU A 79 3.68 5.94 -12.01
C GLU A 79 2.50 5.06 -11.57
N SER A 80 2.18 4.01 -12.32
CA SER A 80 1.10 3.08 -11.94
C SER A 80 1.36 2.38 -10.60
N PHE A 81 2.62 2.05 -10.30
CA PHE A 81 2.98 1.49 -8.99
C PHE A 81 2.82 2.48 -7.84
N LEU A 82 3.10 3.77 -8.08
CA LEU A 82 2.91 4.82 -7.10
C LEU A 82 1.42 5.04 -6.79
N ASP A 83 0.57 5.02 -7.82
CA ASP A 83 -0.89 5.10 -7.67
C ASP A 83 -1.43 3.93 -6.83
N ASP A 84 -0.97 2.71 -7.10
CA ASP A 84 -1.35 1.52 -6.33
C ASP A 84 -0.88 1.61 -4.87
N LEU A 85 0.33 2.12 -4.61
CA LEU A 85 0.83 2.35 -3.26
C LEU A 85 0.00 3.40 -2.51
N ASP A 86 -0.41 4.47 -3.17
CA ASP A 86 -1.23 5.52 -2.58
C ASP A 86 -2.63 5.01 -2.23
N GLU A 87 -3.25 4.19 -3.09
CA GLU A 87 -4.52 3.53 -2.79
C GLU A 87 -4.39 2.61 -1.57
N ILE A 88 -3.33 1.80 -1.48
CA ILE A 88 -3.05 0.96 -0.30
C ILE A 88 -2.89 1.83 0.96
N ASN A 89 -2.16 2.94 0.87
CA ASN A 89 -1.96 3.85 1.99
C ASN A 89 -3.28 4.49 2.44
N LEU A 90 -4.15 4.84 1.51
CA LEU A 90 -5.49 5.37 1.79
C LEU A 90 -6.36 4.34 2.50
N GLN A 91 -6.38 3.09 2.01
CA GLN A 91 -7.11 1.99 2.64
C GLN A 91 -6.60 1.72 4.07
N LYS A 92 -5.28 1.78 4.27
CA LYS A 92 -4.68 1.61 5.59
C LYS A 92 -5.16 2.67 6.57
N ARG A 93 -5.20 3.95 6.16
CA ARG A 93 -5.70 5.04 7.01
C ARG A 93 -7.16 4.80 7.42
N LYS A 94 -8.03 4.44 6.47
CA LYS A 94 -9.43 4.11 6.76
C LYS A 94 -9.56 2.99 7.80
N LEU A 95 -8.78 1.92 7.67
CA LEU A 95 -8.77 0.84 8.66
C LEU A 95 -8.27 1.28 10.04
N GLU A 96 -7.31 2.19 10.08
CA GLU A 96 -6.81 2.77 11.34
C GLU A 96 -7.87 3.65 12.02
N ASP A 97 -8.60 4.44 11.24
CA ASP A 97 -9.71 5.25 11.73
C ASP A 97 -10.85 4.35 12.25
N ASP A 98 -11.24 3.31 11.51
CA ASP A 98 -12.28 2.35 11.91
C ASP A 98 -11.91 1.61 13.23
N LEU A 99 -10.63 1.23 13.37
CA LEU A 99 -10.13 0.61 14.60
C LEU A 99 -10.16 1.61 15.77
N ASN A 100 -9.81 2.87 15.53
CA ASN A 100 -9.84 3.91 16.55
C ASN A 100 -11.29 4.21 17.02
N ASP A 101 -12.26 4.16 16.10
CA ASP A 101 -13.68 4.30 16.42
C ASP A 101 -14.16 3.17 17.34
N ILE A 102 -13.76 1.93 17.05
CA ILE A 102 -14.07 0.77 17.92
C ILE A 102 -13.47 0.97 19.31
N TYR A 103 -12.21 1.43 19.40
CA TYR A 103 -11.55 1.70 20.67
C TYR A 103 -12.33 2.72 21.51
N HIS A 104 -12.71 3.85 20.91
CA HIS A 104 -13.50 4.88 21.58
C HIS A 104 -14.92 4.41 21.92
N GLU A 105 -15.54 3.56 21.11
CA GLU A 105 -16.85 2.98 21.45
C GLU A 105 -16.77 2.03 22.65
N ARG A 106 -15.71 1.20 22.75
CA ARG A 106 -15.47 0.34 23.91
C ARG A 106 -15.30 1.15 25.19
N ILE A 107 -14.54 2.25 25.15
CA ILE A 107 -14.40 3.17 26.28
C ILE A 107 -15.74 3.75 26.69
N ARG A 108 -16.52 4.27 25.73
CA ARG A 108 -17.84 4.86 26.00
C ARG A 108 -18.74 3.86 26.71
N ILE A 109 -18.88 2.64 26.18
CA ILE A 109 -19.72 1.58 26.77
C ILE A 109 -19.34 1.34 28.23
N ASN A 110 -18.04 1.19 28.53
CA ASN A 110 -17.57 0.94 29.88
C ASN A 110 -17.87 2.11 30.84
N GLN A 111 -17.73 3.36 30.38
CA GLN A 111 -17.98 4.56 31.20
C GLN A 111 -19.48 4.87 31.43
N THR A 112 -20.37 4.47 30.52
CA THR A 112 -21.81 4.75 30.67
C THR A 112 -22.48 4.01 31.83
N GLU A 113 -21.94 2.89 32.30
CA GLU A 113 -22.53 2.11 33.39
C GLU A 113 -21.97 2.45 34.78
N ASP A 114 -20.74 2.98 34.89
CA ASP A 114 -20.18 3.46 36.16
C ASP A 114 -20.99 4.63 36.77
N LYS A 115 -21.90 5.23 35.98
CA LYS A 115 -22.81 6.30 36.41
C LYS A 115 -24.21 5.83 36.81
N VAL A 116 -24.55 4.55 36.63
CA VAL A 116 -25.91 4.03 36.90
C VAL A 116 -26.02 3.38 38.29
N ASP A 117 -24.91 2.94 38.89
CA ASP A 117 -24.88 2.36 40.25
C ASP A 117 -24.61 3.39 41.38
N GLY A 118 -24.72 4.68 41.07
CA GLY A 118 -24.49 5.79 42.00
C GLY A 118 -25.76 6.54 42.42
N ASN A 119 -26.81 5.83 42.83
CA ASN A 119 -27.98 6.44 43.47
C ASN A 119 -28.62 5.53 44.52
#